data_AF-A0A6P4IH51-F1
#
_entry.id   AF-A0A6P4IH51-F1
#
_cell.length_a   1.000
_cell.length_b   1.000
_cell.length_c   1.000
_cell.angle_alpha   90.00
_cell.angle_beta   90.00
_cell.angle_gamma   90.00
#
_symmetry.space_group_name_H-M   'P 1'
#
loop_
_entity.id
_entity.type
_entity.pdbx_description
1 polymer ?
#
loop_
_entity_poly.entity_id
_entity_poly.type
_entity_poly.pdbx_seq_one_letter_code
_entity_poly.pdbx_strand_id
1 'polypeptide(L)'
;MRIALLIFGACLLALIGGVYSECCTTKVNLEYKISSGGCGAVGGRRSGNACKVTICGNGAALVGTYCGKGPCNWFGCACRNGCLQGNWVSDFLARNKRYNIDVLDAQWTG
;
A
#
# COMPACT_ATOMS: atom_id res chain seq x y z
N MET A 1 0.18 42.10 30.94
CA MET A 1 0.05 40.65 31.26
C MET A 1 -0.83 39.82 30.32
N ARG A 2 -1.64 40.41 29.41
CA ARG A 2 -2.50 39.64 28.47
C ARG A 2 -1.80 39.18 27.19
N ILE A 3 -0.83 39.95 26.70
CA ILE A 3 -0.12 39.67 25.44
C ILE A 3 0.82 38.46 25.58
N ALA A 4 1.50 38.33 26.73
CA ALA A 4 2.38 37.19 27.01
C ALA A 4 1.64 35.84 26.99
N LEU A 5 0.40 35.81 27.52
CA LEU A 5 -0.46 34.61 27.50
C LEU A 5 -0.88 34.20 26.08
N LEU A 6 -1.13 35.19 25.21
CA LEU A 6 -1.49 34.94 23.80
C LEU A 6 -0.31 34.41 22.99
N ILE A 7 0.89 34.95 23.22
CA ILE A 7 2.12 34.48 22.56
C ILE A 7 2.46 33.06 23.00
N PHE A 8 2.33 32.76 24.30
CA PHE A 8 2.59 31.42 24.83
C PHE A 8 1.59 30.38 24.28
N GLY A 9 0.30 30.75 24.19
CA GLY A 9 -0.72 29.90 23.58
C GLY A 9 -0.51 29.65 22.08
N ALA A 10 -0.11 30.68 21.32
CA ALA A 10 0.18 30.53 19.89
C ALA A 10 1.42 29.67 19.62
N CYS A 11 2.45 29.76 20.47
CA CYS A 11 3.65 28.93 20.36
C CYS A 11 3.36 27.44 20.62
N LEU A 12 2.48 27.13 21.58
CA LEU A 12 2.04 25.77 21.86
C LEU A 12 1.27 25.14 20.69
N LEU A 13 0.47 25.93 19.95
CA LEU A 13 -0.26 25.47 18.76
C LEU A 13 0.64 25.18 17.55
N ALA A 14 1.75 25.89 17.42
CA ALA A 14 2.73 25.64 16.35
C ALA A 14 3.61 24.39 16.61
N LEU A 15 3.69 23.94 17.86
CA LEU A 15 4.43 22.73 18.27
C LEU A 15 3.62 21.43 18.09
N ILE A 16 2.29 21.53 17.93
CA ILE A 16 1.44 20.39 17.61
C ILE A 16 1.56 20.15 16.10
N GLY A 17 2.49 19.25 15.76
CA GLY A 17 2.99 18.99 14.41
C GLY A 17 1.93 18.76 13.34
N GLY A 18 2.38 18.94 12.09
CA GLY A 18 1.55 18.84 10.89
C GLY A 18 0.67 17.58 10.87
N VAL A 19 -0.59 17.76 10.50
CA VAL A 19 -1.51 16.66 10.22
C VAL A 19 -1.07 16.02 8.91
N TYR A 20 -0.09 15.12 8.97
CA TYR A 20 0.22 14.26 7.84
C TYR A 20 -0.91 13.26 7.70
N SER A 21 -1.80 13.48 6.73
CA SER A 21 -2.71 12.42 6.33
C SER A 21 -1.88 11.31 5.69
N GLU A 22 -1.73 10.17 6.36
CA GLU A 22 -1.15 8.97 5.73
C GLU A 22 -1.97 8.63 4.48
N CYS A 23 -1.30 8.58 3.33
CA CYS A 23 -1.90 8.25 2.04
C CYS A 23 -1.42 6.86 1.58
N CYS A 24 -2.37 6.01 1.20
CA CYS A 24 -2.14 4.61 0.85
C CYS A 24 -2.19 4.40 -0.67
N THR A 25 -1.57 5.31 -1.43
CA THR A 25 -1.57 5.28 -2.90
C THR A 25 -0.52 4.34 -3.47
N THR A 26 0.58 4.13 -2.74
CA THR A 26 1.70 3.28 -3.15
C THR A 26 1.29 1.82 -3.33
N LYS A 27 1.60 1.29 -4.50
CA LYS A 27 1.33 -0.08 -4.96
C LYS A 27 2.50 -0.55 -5.82
N VAL A 28 2.63 -1.87 -5.98
CA VAL A 28 3.58 -2.46 -6.93
C VAL A 28 2.82 -3.32 -7.94
N ASN A 29 3.04 -3.05 -9.23
CA ASN A 29 2.60 -3.91 -10.32
C ASN A 29 3.68 -4.94 -10.59
N LEU A 30 3.35 -6.21 -10.36
CA LEU A 30 4.23 -7.34 -10.62
C LEU A 30 3.88 -8.00 -11.94
N GLU A 31 4.90 -8.33 -12.70
CA GLU A 31 4.85 -9.32 -13.76
C GLU A 31 5.59 -10.57 -13.29
N TYR A 32 4.96 -11.75 -13.39
CA TYR A 32 5.49 -12.98 -12.82
C TYR A 32 5.06 -14.23 -13.59
N LYS A 33 5.82 -15.32 -13.44
CA LYS A 33 5.42 -16.67 -13.85
C LYS A 33 4.95 -17.46 -12.64
N ILE A 34 4.04 -18.39 -12.87
CA ILE A 34 3.49 -19.29 -11.86
C ILE A 34 3.54 -20.72 -12.41
N SER A 35 4.17 -21.63 -11.69
CA SER A 35 4.30 -23.03 -12.14
C SER A 35 3.18 -23.94 -11.63
N SER A 36 2.63 -23.65 -10.45
CA SER A 36 1.68 -24.55 -9.78
C SER A 36 0.31 -23.90 -9.54
N GLY A 37 -0.35 -23.43 -10.60
CA GLY A 37 -1.68 -22.82 -10.50
C GLY A 37 -1.96 -21.82 -11.62
N GLY A 38 -3.13 -21.19 -11.58
CA GLY A 38 -3.47 -20.07 -12.48
C GLY A 38 -3.17 -18.70 -11.86
N CYS A 39 -3.00 -17.66 -12.69
CA CYS A 39 -2.74 -16.29 -12.21
C CYS A 39 -3.77 -15.81 -11.16
N GLY A 40 -5.04 -16.22 -11.29
CA GLY A 40 -6.11 -15.87 -10.37
C GLY A 40 -5.96 -16.44 -8.96
N ALA A 41 -5.17 -17.52 -8.79
CA ALA A 41 -4.95 -18.15 -7.49
C ALA A 41 -4.24 -17.23 -6.48
N VAL A 42 -3.55 -16.19 -6.97
CA VAL A 42 -2.84 -15.20 -6.16
C VAL A 42 -3.35 -13.78 -6.41
N GLY A 43 -4.57 -13.65 -6.92
CA GLY A 43 -5.22 -12.36 -7.20
C GLY A 43 -4.74 -11.66 -8.47
N GLY A 44 -3.97 -12.34 -9.33
CA GLY A 44 -3.51 -11.80 -10.60
C GLY A 44 -4.39 -12.19 -11.79
N ARG A 45 -4.00 -11.71 -12.97
CA ARG A 45 -4.63 -12.01 -14.26
C ARG A 45 -3.59 -12.34 -15.31
N ARG A 46 -3.99 -13.08 -16.35
CA ARG A 46 -3.10 -13.42 -17.47
C ARG A 46 -2.82 -12.17 -18.31
N SER A 47 -1.57 -11.99 -18.73
CA SER A 47 -1.12 -10.93 -19.64
C SER A 47 -0.05 -11.51 -20.57
N GLY A 48 -0.46 -11.88 -21.80
CA GLY A 48 0.41 -12.63 -22.71
C GLY A 48 0.85 -13.97 -22.11
N ASN A 49 2.17 -14.18 -22.05
CA ASN A 49 2.78 -15.40 -21.51
C ASN A 49 3.11 -15.33 -20.00
N ALA A 50 2.79 -14.21 -19.34
CA ALA A 50 3.04 -13.99 -17.92
C ALA A 50 1.74 -13.65 -17.17
N CYS A 51 1.81 -13.59 -15.85
CA CYS A 51 0.76 -13.11 -14.98
C CYS A 51 1.07 -11.68 -14.51
N LYS A 52 0.03 -10.87 -14.31
CA LYS A 52 0.14 -9.54 -13.71
C LYS A 52 -0.72 -9.42 -12.47
N VAL A 53 -0.20 -8.79 -11.43
CA VAL A 53 -0.93 -8.48 -10.19
C VAL A 53 -0.46 -7.15 -9.63
N THR A 54 -1.39 -6.35 -9.12
CA THR A 54 -1.06 -5.16 -8.33
C THR A 54 -1.14 -5.52 -6.87
N ILE A 55 -0.09 -5.25 -6.09
CA ILE A 55 -0.01 -5.61 -4.67
C ILE A 55 0.18 -4.37 -3.78
N CYS A 56 -0.21 -4.51 -2.52
CA CYS A 56 0.02 -3.54 -1.46
C CYS A 56 1.29 -3.84 -0.64
N GLY A 57 1.60 -3.00 0.34
CA GLY A 57 2.79 -3.15 1.19
C GLY A 57 2.85 -4.46 1.93
N ASN A 58 1.71 -4.96 2.40
CA ASN A 58 1.65 -6.28 2.98
C ASN A 58 1.94 -7.38 1.96
N GLY A 59 1.89 -7.14 0.66
CA GLY A 59 2.07 -8.05 -0.49
C GLY A 59 0.83 -8.86 -0.89
N ALA A 60 -0.35 -8.50 -0.38
CA ALA A 60 -1.62 -9.04 -0.89
C ALA A 60 -2.01 -8.31 -2.18
N ALA A 61 -2.79 -8.96 -3.04
CA ALA A 61 -3.37 -8.31 -4.21
C ALA A 61 -4.25 -7.13 -3.77
N LEU A 62 -4.18 -6.02 -4.51
CA LEU A 62 -4.97 -4.83 -4.28
C LEU A 62 -6.47 -5.15 -4.38
N VAL A 63 -7.22 -4.80 -3.35
CA VAL A 63 -8.69 -4.88 -3.34
C VAL A 63 -9.24 -3.46 -3.29
N GLY A 64 -9.99 -3.08 -4.32
CA GLY A 64 -10.48 -1.71 -4.49
C GLY A 64 -9.43 -0.79 -5.13
N THR A 65 -9.38 0.47 -4.66
CA THR A 65 -8.57 1.52 -5.30
C THR A 65 -7.25 1.81 -4.58
N TYR A 66 -7.16 1.62 -3.26
CA TYR A 66 -6.01 2.04 -2.45
C TYR A 66 -5.59 0.95 -1.47
N CYS A 67 -4.36 1.02 -0.96
CA CYS A 67 -3.78 0.06 -0.02
C CYS A 67 -4.12 0.37 1.44
N GLY A 68 -5.34 0.86 1.71
CA GLY A 68 -5.82 1.09 3.07
C GLY A 68 -6.20 -0.22 3.76
N LYS A 69 -6.00 -0.29 5.08
CA LYS A 69 -6.57 -1.39 5.91
C LYS A 69 -8.10 -1.35 5.95
N GLY A 70 -8.68 -0.19 5.62
CA GLY A 70 -10.10 0.02 5.45
C GLY A 70 -10.35 1.14 4.45
N PRO A 71 -11.60 1.62 4.34
CA PRO A 71 -11.96 2.66 3.38
C PRO A 71 -11.12 3.94 3.54
N CYS A 72 -10.76 4.53 2.41
CA CYS A 72 -10.03 5.80 2.31
C CYS A 72 -10.95 6.89 1.75
N ASN A 73 -10.53 8.14 1.89
CA ASN A 73 -11.15 9.23 1.13
C ASN A 73 -10.82 9.11 -0.37
N TRP A 74 -11.43 9.98 -1.18
CA TRP A 74 -11.27 10.00 -2.64
C TRP A 74 -9.81 10.20 -3.11
N PHE A 75 -8.94 10.81 -2.29
CA PHE A 75 -7.52 11.00 -2.61
C PHE A 75 -6.65 9.79 -2.21
N GLY A 76 -7.22 8.76 -1.59
CA GLY A 76 -6.47 7.62 -1.07
C GLY A 76 -5.77 7.90 0.25
N CYS A 77 -6.17 8.96 0.96
CA CYS A 77 -5.64 9.35 2.26
C CYS A 77 -6.68 9.14 3.36
N ALA A 78 -6.24 9.34 4.62
CA ALA A 78 -7.10 9.20 5.80
C ALA A 78 -7.84 7.85 5.83
N CYS A 79 -7.15 6.79 5.42
CA CYS A 79 -7.70 5.44 5.39
C CYS A 79 -7.98 4.95 6.80
N ARG A 80 -9.13 4.30 6.99
CA ARG A 80 -9.47 3.69 8.28
C ARG A 80 -8.39 2.67 8.66
N ASN A 81 -7.76 2.88 9.82
CA ASN A 81 -6.65 2.08 10.36
C ASN A 81 -5.33 2.16 9.57
N GLY A 82 -5.15 3.19 8.73
CA GLY A 82 -3.91 3.45 8.00
C GLY A 82 -3.67 2.49 6.81
N CYS A 83 -2.42 2.35 6.38
CA CYS A 83 -2.05 1.56 5.20
C CYS A 83 -1.69 0.10 5.51
N LEU A 84 -1.85 -0.77 4.52
CA LEU A 84 -1.36 -2.15 4.52
C LEU A 84 0.17 -2.14 4.39
N GLN A 85 0.85 -2.45 5.48
CA GLN A 85 2.30 -2.43 5.60
C GLN A 85 2.91 -3.84 5.51
N GLY A 86 4.17 -3.90 5.08
CA GLY A 86 4.97 -5.13 4.93
C GLY A 86 6.13 -4.94 3.96
N ASN A 87 6.65 -6.06 3.44
CA ASN A 87 7.82 -6.12 2.57
C ASN A 87 7.46 -6.43 1.10
N TRP A 88 6.27 -6.01 0.65
CA TRP A 88 5.87 -5.98 -0.76
C TRP A 88 6.05 -7.34 -1.46
N VAL A 89 7.03 -7.44 -2.35
CA VAL A 89 7.32 -8.63 -3.17
C VAL A 89 7.74 -9.82 -2.30
N SER A 90 8.55 -9.58 -1.26
CA SER A 90 9.00 -10.64 -0.36
C SER A 90 7.82 -11.30 0.36
N ASP A 91 6.87 -10.49 0.84
CA ASP A 91 5.67 -11.01 1.50
C ASP A 91 4.73 -11.69 0.48
N PHE A 92 4.63 -11.16 -0.75
CA PHE A 92 3.88 -11.79 -1.83
C PHE A 92 4.41 -13.19 -2.13
N LEU A 93 5.73 -13.37 -2.24
CA LEU A 93 6.36 -14.68 -2.43
C LEU A 93 6.13 -15.58 -1.21
N ALA A 94 6.31 -15.06 0.01
CA ALA A 94 6.15 -15.84 1.24
C ALA A 94 4.72 -16.41 1.40
N ARG A 95 3.69 -15.59 1.14
CA ARG A 95 2.28 -16.04 1.18
C ARG A 95 1.95 -17.05 0.10
N ASN A 96 2.59 -16.93 -1.06
CA ASN A 96 2.28 -17.72 -2.24
C ASN A 96 3.31 -18.81 -2.53
N LYS A 97 4.14 -19.19 -1.56
CA LYS A 97 5.24 -20.15 -1.71
C LYS A 97 4.84 -21.48 -2.37
N ARG A 98 3.59 -21.93 -2.18
CA ARG A 98 3.06 -23.17 -2.77
C ARG A 98 2.91 -23.12 -4.29
N TYR A 99 2.89 -21.93 -4.87
CA TYR A 99 2.59 -21.70 -6.28
C TYR A 99 3.84 -21.68 -7.17
N ASN A 100 5.04 -21.68 -6.58
CA ASN A 100 6.33 -21.53 -7.25
C ASN A 100 6.33 -20.35 -8.23
N ILE A 101 6.49 -19.14 -7.67
CA ILE A 101 6.38 -17.89 -8.41
C ILE A 101 7.76 -17.31 -8.69
N ASP A 102 8.00 -16.98 -9.96
CA ASP A 102 9.17 -16.26 -10.41
C ASP A 102 8.77 -14.85 -10.85
N VAL A 103 9.23 -13.83 -10.11
CA VAL A 103 8.97 -12.43 -10.44
C VAL A 103 9.90 -12.01 -11.58
N LEU A 104 9.30 -11.49 -12.67
CA LEU A 104 10.01 -11.01 -13.84
C LEU A 104 10.27 -9.50 -13.76
N ASP A 105 9.28 -8.75 -13.26
CA ASP A 105 9.36 -7.29 -13.14
C ASP A 105 8.51 -6.78 -11.97
N ALA A 106 8.92 -5.65 -11.42
CA ALA A 106 8.25 -4.98 -10.30
C ALA A 106 8.27 -3.45 -10.49
N GLN A 107 7.11 -2.88 -10.81
CA GLN A 107 6.96 -1.44 -11.07
C GLN A 107 6.17 -0.76 -9.95
N TRP A 108 6.78 0.24 -9.33
CA TRP A 108 6.13 1.04 -8.29
C TRP A 108 5.20 2.08 -8.90
N THR A 109 4.04 2.26 -8.28
CA THR A 109 3.05 3.28 -8.63
C THR A 109 2.54 3.91 -7.35
N GLY A 110 2.47 5.25 -7.28
CA GLY A 110 2.09 5.98 -6.07
C GLY A 110 1.60 7.37 -6.40
#